data_AF-A0A1E1WWQ1-F1
#
_entry.id   AF-A0A1E1WWQ1-F1
#
_cell.length_a   1.000
_cell.length_b   1.000
_cell.length_c   1.000
_cell.angle_alpha   90.00
_cell.angle_beta   90.00
_cell.angle_gamma   90.00
#
_symmetry.space_group_name_H-M   'P 1'
#
loop_
_entity.id
_entity.type
_entity.pdbx_description
1 polymer ?
#
loop_
_entity_poly.entity_id
_entity_poly.type
_entity_poly.pdbx_seq_one_letter_code
_entity_poly.pdbx_strand_id
1 'polypeptide(L)'
;GMSSSAADTYCEPQPQAADIGDRSTCTFERIVDVDANRIPAEIPTVRCRCPYRLCSSTGDYRCVEINETLRVAYKNSTSTASLVYKFVTVTTSCVCAVDRSALARHQGRVRRMFF
;
A
#
# COMPACT_ATOMS: atom_id res chain seq x y z
N GLY A 1 -33.71 -8.57 4.80
CA GLY A 1 -33.27 -8.18 3.45
C GLY A 1 -31.96 -7.46 3.57
N MET A 2 -30.86 -8.10 3.16
CA MET A 2 -29.53 -7.50 3.21
C MET A 2 -29.38 -6.60 1.98
N SER A 3 -29.42 -5.29 2.21
CA SER A 3 -29.06 -4.30 1.19
C SER A 3 -27.54 -4.22 1.16
N SER A 4 -26.89 -5.10 0.40
CA SER A 4 -25.47 -4.96 0.05
C SER A 4 -25.36 -3.79 -0.92
N SER A 5 -24.97 -2.65 -0.39
CA SER A 5 -24.71 -1.45 -1.20
C SER A 5 -23.49 -1.71 -2.09
N ALA A 6 -23.44 -1.11 -3.28
CA ALA A 6 -22.36 -1.28 -4.25
C ALA A 6 -20.94 -1.02 -3.69
N ALA A 7 -20.84 -0.36 -2.52
CA ALA A 7 -19.60 -0.16 -1.77
C ALA A 7 -18.96 -1.47 -1.27
N ASP A 8 -19.73 -2.49 -0.92
CA ASP A 8 -19.18 -3.75 -0.39
C ASP A 8 -18.41 -4.53 -1.47
N THR A 9 -18.89 -4.51 -2.71
CA THR A 9 -18.24 -5.20 -3.85
C THR A 9 -16.89 -4.58 -4.24
N TYR A 10 -16.67 -3.32 -3.87
CA TYR A 10 -15.41 -2.61 -4.13
C TYR A 10 -14.31 -3.00 -3.13
N CYS A 11 -14.71 -3.45 -1.94
CA CYS A 11 -13.83 -3.89 -0.86
C CYS A 11 -13.51 -5.38 -0.90
N GLU A 12 -14.30 -6.18 -1.61
CA GLU A 12 -14.08 -7.61 -1.73
C GLU A 12 -13.07 -7.92 -2.84
N PRO A 13 -12.11 -8.82 -2.57
CA PRO A 13 -11.24 -9.33 -3.62
C PRO A 13 -12.06 -9.99 -4.73
N GLN A 14 -11.72 -9.68 -5.97
CA GLN A 14 -12.36 -10.26 -7.16
C GLN A 14 -11.37 -11.19 -7.85
N PRO A 15 -11.36 -12.51 -7.58
CA PRO A 15 -10.28 -13.41 -8.02
C PRO A 15 -10.05 -13.45 -9.54
N GLN A 16 -11.09 -13.12 -10.32
CA GLN A 16 -11.08 -13.14 -11.78
C GLN A 16 -10.74 -11.77 -12.41
N ALA A 17 -10.56 -10.71 -11.61
CA ALA A 17 -10.22 -9.39 -12.13
C ALA A 17 -8.84 -9.40 -12.79
N ALA A 18 -8.66 -8.60 -13.84
CA ALA A 18 -7.39 -8.51 -14.55
C ALA A 18 -6.31 -7.83 -13.69
N ASP A 19 -6.71 -6.76 -13.00
CA ASP A 19 -5.82 -5.94 -12.18
C ASP A 19 -5.54 -6.59 -10.83
N ILE A 20 -4.27 -6.57 -10.44
CA ILE A 20 -3.83 -7.16 -9.15
C ILE A 20 -4.46 -6.43 -7.95
N GLY A 21 -4.73 -5.13 -8.09
CA GLY A 21 -5.36 -4.31 -7.06
C GLY A 21 -6.77 -4.79 -6.70
N ASP A 22 -7.51 -5.34 -7.66
CA ASP A 22 -8.84 -5.92 -7.45
C ASP A 22 -8.78 -7.33 -6.88
N ARG A 23 -7.71 -8.09 -7.15
CA ARG A 23 -7.50 -9.45 -6.63
C ARG A 23 -6.89 -9.49 -5.21
N SER A 24 -6.32 -8.38 -4.76
CA SER A 24 -5.65 -8.30 -3.45
C SER A 24 -6.65 -8.43 -2.30
N THR A 25 -6.26 -9.10 -1.21
CA THR A 25 -7.04 -9.16 0.05
C THR A 25 -7.38 -7.76 0.56
N CYS A 26 -6.43 -6.84 0.45
CA CYS A 26 -6.65 -5.42 0.66
C CYS A 26 -6.67 -4.76 -0.70
N THR A 27 -7.88 -4.58 -1.24
CA THR A 27 -8.06 -4.04 -2.59
C THR A 27 -7.57 -2.60 -2.68
N PHE A 28 -6.96 -2.25 -3.82
CA PHE A 28 -6.37 -0.94 -4.04
C PHE A 28 -6.50 -0.49 -5.48
N GLU A 29 -6.42 0.82 -5.69
CA GLU A 29 -6.32 1.43 -7.00
C GLU A 29 -4.89 1.89 -7.22
N ARG A 30 -4.34 1.63 -8.41
CA ARG A 30 -3.06 2.20 -8.84
C ARG A 30 -3.33 3.58 -9.44
N ILE A 31 -2.62 4.57 -8.94
CA ILE A 31 -2.65 5.95 -9.41
C ILE A 31 -1.23 6.41 -9.73
N VAL A 32 -1.10 7.50 -10.49
CA VAL A 32 0.19 8.09 -10.82
C VAL A 32 0.12 9.56 -10.44
N ASP A 33 0.99 9.97 -9.52
CA ASP A 33 1.15 11.38 -9.18
C ASP A 33 2.06 12.04 -10.21
N VAL A 34 1.49 12.96 -10.99
CA VAL A 34 2.14 13.61 -12.13
C VAL A 34 2.43 15.07 -11.81
N ASP A 35 3.71 15.43 -11.84
CA ASP A 35 4.20 16.80 -11.69
C ASP A 35 5.32 17.07 -12.71
N ALA A 36 5.03 17.86 -13.74
CA ALA A 36 5.98 18.17 -14.81
C ALA A 36 7.23 18.94 -14.34
N ASN A 37 7.16 19.57 -13.17
CA ASN A 37 8.26 20.32 -12.56
C ASN A 37 9.12 19.46 -11.63
N ARG A 38 8.71 18.21 -11.37
CA ARG A 38 9.41 17.26 -10.51
C ARG A 38 10.18 16.22 -11.32
N ILE A 39 11.24 15.70 -10.71
CA ILE A 39 12.03 14.56 -11.21
C ILE A 39 12.02 13.48 -10.11
N PRO A 40 11.49 12.27 -10.40
CA PRO A 40 10.73 11.93 -11.61
C PRO A 40 9.39 12.69 -11.68
N ALA A 41 8.92 12.93 -12.90
CA ALA A 41 7.65 13.64 -13.13
C ALA A 41 6.45 12.78 -12.71
N GLU A 42 6.56 11.47 -12.89
CA GLU A 42 5.55 10.49 -12.53
C GLU A 42 6.03 9.67 -11.35
N ILE A 43 5.22 9.60 -10.29
CA ILE A 43 5.44 8.71 -9.17
C ILE A 43 4.24 7.76 -9.06
N PRO A 44 4.42 6.46 -9.37
CA PRO A 44 3.39 5.47 -9.10
C PRO A 44 3.07 5.42 -7.62
N THR A 45 1.79 5.49 -7.29
CA THR A 45 1.27 5.36 -5.93
C THR A 45 0.02 4.50 -5.96
N VAL A 46 -0.40 4.01 -4.80
CA VAL A 46 -1.67 3.29 -4.67
C VAL A 46 -2.56 4.00 -3.66
N ARG A 47 -3.86 3.71 -3.72
CA ARG A 47 -4.82 4.13 -2.72
C ARG A 47 -5.60 2.91 -2.25
N CYS A 48 -5.61 2.64 -0.95
CA CYS A 48 -6.43 1.55 -0.44
C CYS A 48 -7.91 1.91 -0.61
N ARG A 49 -8.69 0.96 -1.12
CA ARG A 49 -10.13 1.17 -1.29
C ARG A 49 -10.85 1.20 0.04
N CYS A 50 -10.45 0.30 0.94
CA CYS A 50 -11.14 0.06 2.19
C CYS A 50 -10.13 -0.02 3.35
N PRO A 51 -9.53 1.13 3.71
CA PRO A 51 -8.58 1.19 4.81
C PRO A 51 -9.26 0.79 6.12
N TYR A 52 -8.49 0.18 7.01
CA TYR A 52 -8.89 -0.30 8.34
C TYR A 52 -9.95 -1.42 8.37
N ARG A 53 -10.38 -1.91 7.20
CA ARG A 53 -11.27 -3.08 7.09
C ARG A 53 -10.56 -4.34 7.57
N LEU A 54 -11.28 -5.20 8.28
CA LEU A 54 -10.78 -6.53 8.64
C LEU A 54 -10.52 -7.35 7.38
N CYS A 55 -9.33 -7.96 7.32
CA CYS A 55 -8.86 -8.71 6.15
C CYS A 55 -8.46 -10.16 6.48
N SER A 56 -8.58 -10.55 7.74
CA SER A 56 -8.39 -11.93 8.21
C SER A 56 -9.46 -12.29 9.22
N SER A 57 -9.83 -13.57 9.26
CA SER A 57 -10.66 -14.15 10.31
C SER A 57 -9.85 -14.52 11.57
N THR A 58 -8.52 -14.50 11.50
CA THR A 58 -7.63 -15.02 12.55
C THR A 58 -6.96 -13.92 13.39
N GLY A 59 -7.71 -12.90 13.79
CA GLY A 59 -7.22 -11.78 14.62
C GLY A 59 -7.64 -10.42 14.06
N ASP A 60 -7.15 -9.34 14.67
CA ASP A 60 -7.47 -7.97 14.27
C ASP A 60 -6.55 -7.46 13.15
N TYR A 61 -6.42 -8.24 12.08
CA TYR A 61 -5.67 -7.81 10.90
C TYR A 61 -6.54 -6.88 10.07
N ARG A 62 -5.99 -5.71 9.76
CA ARG A 62 -6.67 -4.66 9.01
C ARG A 62 -5.88 -4.25 7.78
N CYS A 63 -6.60 -3.78 6.78
CA CYS A 63 -5.98 -3.18 5.61
C CYS A 63 -5.33 -1.85 5.97
N VAL A 64 -4.03 -1.73 5.75
CA VAL A 64 -3.25 -0.53 6.05
C VAL A 64 -2.39 -0.13 4.85
N GLU A 65 -2.17 1.17 4.73
CA GLU A 65 -1.29 1.77 3.73
C GLU A 65 0.16 1.70 4.21
N ILE A 66 1.04 1.17 3.35
CA ILE A 66 2.49 1.31 3.54
C ILE A 66 2.92 2.57 2.82
N ASN A 67 3.50 3.49 3.58
CA ASN A 67 4.01 4.76 3.09
C ASN A 67 5.53 4.74 3.03
N GLU A 68 6.10 5.20 1.93
CA GLU A 68 7.53 5.38 1.75
C GLU A 68 7.86 6.83 1.43
N THR A 69 9.03 7.27 1.90
CA THR A 69 9.54 8.62 1.65
C THR A 69 10.53 8.60 0.51
N LEU A 70 10.21 9.28 -0.59
CA LEU A 70 11.06 9.41 -1.76
C LEU A 70 11.71 10.78 -1.78
N ARG A 71 13.00 10.82 -2.17
CA ARG A 71 13.70 12.07 -2.45
C ARG A 71 13.50 12.45 -3.91
N VAL A 72 12.93 13.63 -4.15
CA VAL A 72 12.62 14.16 -5.47
C VAL A 72 13.34 15.48 -5.70
N ALA A 73 13.53 15.85 -6.96
CA ALA A 73 14.08 17.15 -7.34
C ALA A 73 13.02 17.99 -8.05
N TYR A 74 12.91 19.26 -7.69
CA TYR A 74 12.06 20.23 -8.36
C TYR A 74 12.91 21.19 -9.20
N LYS A 75 12.47 21.42 -10.44
CA LYS A 75 13.02 22.47 -11.32
C LYS A 75 12.65 23.82 -10.71
N ASN A 76 13.63 24.66 -10.44
CA ASN A 76 13.38 26.02 -9.99
C ASN A 76 12.80 26.85 -11.14
N SER A 77 11.69 27.56 -10.92
CA SER A 77 11.05 28.41 -11.92
C SER A 77 11.95 29.59 -12.35
N THR A 78 12.91 29.99 -11.51
CA THR A 78 13.76 31.15 -11.73
C THR A 78 15.10 30.80 -12.40
N SER A 79 15.53 29.53 -12.36
CA SER A 79 16.77 29.07 -12.98
C SER A 79 16.72 27.57 -13.26
N THR A 80 16.72 27.20 -14.54
CA THR A 80 16.75 25.81 -15.02
C THR A 80 17.98 25.03 -14.59
N ALA A 81 19.05 25.71 -14.14
CA ALA A 81 20.28 25.08 -13.64
C ALA A 81 20.23 24.69 -12.15
N SER A 82 19.20 25.13 -11.41
CA SER A 82 19.09 24.87 -9.97
C SER A 82 17.96 23.89 -9.66
N LEU A 83 18.31 22.79 -8.97
CA LEU A 83 17.36 21.79 -8.49
C LEU A 83 17.15 21.95 -6.98
N VAL A 84 15.89 21.95 -6.56
CA VAL A 84 15.51 21.94 -5.14
C VAL A 84 15.09 20.54 -4.74
N TYR A 85 15.84 19.90 -3.85
CA TYR A 85 15.50 18.56 -3.38
C TYR A 85 14.48 18.62 -2.25
N LYS A 86 13.44 17.79 -2.34
CA LYS A 86 12.41 17.63 -1.31
C LYS A 86 12.14 16.15 -1.06
N PHE A 87 11.56 15.86 0.10
CA PHE A 87 11.04 14.54 0.41
C PHE A 87 9.52 14.55 0.19
N VAL A 88 9.02 13.53 -0.50
CA VAL A 88 7.59 13.29 -0.70
C VAL A 88 7.23 11.93 -0.14
N THR A 89 6.12 11.84 0.57
CA THR A 89 5.61 10.58 1.09
C THR A 89 4.58 10.04 0.12
N VAL A 90 4.75 8.78 -0.29
CA VAL A 90 3.83 8.09 -1.21
C VAL A 90 3.40 6.76 -0.64
N THR A 91 2.19 6.36 -0.97
CA THR A 91 1.67 5.05 -0.58
C THR A 91 2.07 4.02 -1.64
N THR A 92 2.89 3.05 -1.24
CA THR A 92 3.44 2.06 -2.18
C THR A 92 2.62 0.79 -2.24
N SER A 93 1.90 0.46 -1.16
CA SER A 93 1.09 -0.75 -1.10
C SER A 93 -0.02 -0.69 -0.05
N CYS A 94 -0.98 -1.60 -0.20
CA CYS A 94 -2.03 -1.89 0.76
C CYS A 94 -1.84 -3.31 1.28
N VAL A 95 -1.67 -3.48 2.58
CA VAL A 95 -1.37 -4.79 3.18
C VAL A 95 -2.35 -5.13 4.29
N CYS A 96 -2.55 -6.43 4.50
CA CYS A 96 -3.30 -6.96 5.63
C CYS A 96 -2.34 -7.16 6.81
N ALA A 97 -2.37 -6.28 7.79
CA ALA A 97 -1.43 -6.30 8.91
C ALA A 97 -2.12 -5.94 10.24
N VAL A 98 -1.43 -6.24 11.35
CA VAL A 98 -1.83 -5.78 12.69
C VAL A 98 -1.04 -4.52 13.05
N ASP A 99 -1.69 -3.53 13.66
CA ASP A 99 -1.07 -2.25 14.03
C ASP A 99 0.09 -2.37 15.02
N ARG A 100 0.18 -3.49 15.74
CA ARG A 100 1.26 -3.79 16.67
C ARG A 100 1.88 -5.11 16.28
N SER A 101 3.21 -5.12 16.14
CA SER A 101 3.95 -6.38 16.07
C SER A 101 3.63 -7.17 17.34
N ALA A 102 2.89 -8.27 17.21
CA ALA A 102 2.88 -9.30 18.22
C ALA A 102 4.33 -9.81 18.26
N LEU A 103 5.15 -9.24 19.15
CA LEU A 103 6.55 -9.59 19.45
C LEU A 103 6.99 -10.80 18.63
N ALA A 104 7.86 -10.62 17.61
CA ALA A 104 8.35 -11.70 16.76
C ALA A 104 8.74 -12.89 17.64
N ARG A 105 7.80 -13.78 17.90
CA ARG A 105 7.99 -14.91 18.80
C ARG A 105 8.84 -15.81 17.96
N HIS A 106 10.14 -15.79 18.21
CA HIS A 106 11.09 -16.77 17.73
C HIS A 106 10.55 -18.17 18.09
N GLN A 107 9.67 -18.71 17.25
CA GLN A 107 9.54 -20.14 17.08
C GLN A 107 10.61 -20.56 16.08
N GLY A 108 11.87 -20.39 16.51
CA GLY A 108 12.94 -21.23 16.02
C GLY A 108 12.65 -22.65 16.49
N ARG A 109 11.73 -23.35 15.81
CA ARG A 109 11.57 -24.79 15.97
C ARG A 109 12.71 -25.43 15.20
N VAL A 110 13.92 -25.37 15.76
CA VAL A 110 15.01 -26.25 15.36
C VAL A 110 14.58 -27.65 15.77
N ARG A 111 14.03 -28.40 14.82
CA ARG A 111 13.92 -29.86 14.96
C ARG A 111 15.34 -30.39 15.02
N ARG A 112 15.85 -30.64 16.22
CA ARG A 112 17.00 -31.53 16.43
C ARG A 112 16.57 -32.91 15.94
N MET A 113 16.96 -33.28 14.72
CA MET A 113 17.15 -34.68 14.38
C MET A 113 18.40 -35.13 15.11
N PHE A 114 18.25 -36.09 16.02
CA PHE A 114 19.36 -36.96 16.41
C PHE A 114 19.05 -38.33 15.83
N PHE A 115 20.04 -38.84 15.08
CA PHE A 115 20.13 -40.23 14.63
C PHE A 115 20.37 -41.15 15.83
#